data_AF-A0A7V2MJS1-F1
#
_entry.id   AF-A0A7V2MJS1-F1
#
_cell.length_a   1.000
_cell.length_b   1.000
_cell.length_c   1.000
_cell.angle_alpha   90.00
_cell.angle_beta   90.00
_cell.angle_gamma   90.00
#
_symmetry.space_group_name_H-M   'P 1'
#
loop_
_entity.id
_entity.type
_entity.pdbx_description
1 polymer ?
#
loop_
_entity_poly.entity_id
_entity_poly.type
_entity_poly.pdbx_seq_one_letter_code
_entity_poly.pdbx_strand_id
1 'polypeptide(L)'
;MQKRLIPAAALALAAALPFVMGQPGPARARLTSGFLAGQAAGRAVLAGDGTLDTFGFFTSIEGPGTQIFSGAPSEKTAHFTFRATGMRMTPLFNAGIFQFTIGPASGAEVLYHVYFNANPNQDFHRPDSFSDGRLIATYKVRSAGLTLIPGVVFQYSGTYEAVSGSEINFREAALNLAAISDAITVTLSGPGIPAAEVTRPGAVPYTASILAVNRQAP
;
A
#
# COMPACT_ATOMS: atom_id res chain seq x y z
N MET A 1 -55.35 64.21 -10.72
CA MET A 1 -54.37 64.04 -11.81
C MET A 1 -53.48 62.86 -11.47
N GLN A 2 -53.28 61.97 -12.44
CA GLN A 2 -52.57 60.68 -12.34
C GLN A 2 -51.13 60.82 -11.83
N LYS A 3 -50.63 59.85 -11.06
CA LYS A 3 -49.79 58.74 -11.57
C LYS A 3 -49.33 57.79 -10.46
N ARG A 4 -49.32 56.52 -10.84
CA ARG A 4 -48.91 55.29 -10.14
C ARG A 4 -47.42 55.33 -9.72
N LEU A 5 -47.05 54.62 -8.65
CA LEU A 5 -46.32 53.33 -8.68
C LEU A 5 -46.09 52.82 -7.24
N ILE A 6 -46.32 51.52 -7.02
CA ILE A 6 -45.98 50.75 -5.81
C ILE A 6 -44.63 50.01 -6.06
N PRO A 7 -44.05 49.25 -5.10
CA PRO A 7 -42.98 49.62 -4.16
C PRO A 7 -41.66 48.85 -4.43
N ALA A 8 -40.53 49.29 -3.90
CA ALA A 8 -39.40 48.38 -3.59
C ALA A 8 -38.32 49.08 -2.78
N ALA A 9 -37.82 48.35 -1.75
CA ALA A 9 -36.56 48.48 -1.02
C ALA A 9 -36.77 48.69 0.49
N ALA A 10 -36.14 47.96 1.40
CA ALA A 10 -35.42 46.71 1.33
C ALA A 10 -35.40 46.18 2.78
N LEU A 11 -35.83 44.94 2.98
CA LEU A 11 -35.75 44.26 4.26
C LEU A 11 -34.30 43.79 4.44
N ALA A 12 -33.54 44.43 5.33
CA ALA A 12 -32.21 43.97 5.71
C ALA A 12 -32.34 42.78 6.66
N LEU A 13 -32.36 41.56 6.10
CA LEU A 13 -32.18 40.33 6.87
C LEU A 13 -30.72 39.91 6.78
N ALA A 14 -29.94 40.28 7.79
CA ALA A 14 -28.59 39.74 7.98
C ALA A 14 -28.71 38.24 8.33
N ALA A 15 -28.62 37.38 7.32
CA ALA A 15 -28.41 35.96 7.54
C ALA A 15 -26.97 35.77 8.05
N ALA A 16 -26.84 35.59 9.37
CA ALA A 16 -25.64 35.04 9.96
C ALA A 16 -25.46 33.62 9.42
N LEU A 17 -24.60 33.45 8.42
CA LEU A 17 -24.11 32.14 8.03
C LEU A 17 -23.29 31.61 9.20
N PRO A 18 -23.64 30.48 9.84
CA PRO A 18 -22.69 29.84 10.71
C PRO A 18 -21.50 29.43 9.83
N PHE A 19 -20.31 29.90 10.21
CA PHE A 19 -19.07 29.25 9.81
C PHE A 19 -19.22 27.77 10.16
N VAL A 20 -19.50 26.94 9.17
CA VAL A 20 -19.34 25.49 9.30
C VAL A 20 -17.83 25.28 9.33
N MET A 21 -17.27 25.34 10.54
CA MET A 21 -16.00 24.67 10.82
C MET A 21 -16.13 23.25 10.29
N GLY A 22 -15.23 22.87 9.38
CA GLY A 22 -15.25 21.60 8.67
C GLY A 22 -15.60 20.47 9.61
N GLN A 23 -16.81 19.95 9.47
CA GLN A 23 -17.15 18.65 10.05
C GLN A 23 -16.11 17.68 9.47
N PRO A 24 -15.34 16.96 10.30
CA PRO A 24 -14.60 15.82 9.78
C PRO A 24 -15.63 14.95 9.06
N GLY A 25 -15.39 14.67 7.78
CA GLY A 25 -16.24 13.76 7.02
C GLY A 25 -16.43 12.47 7.82
N PRO A 26 -17.55 11.74 7.62
CA PRO A 26 -17.80 10.52 8.37
C PRO A 26 -16.56 9.63 8.31
N ALA A 27 -16.01 9.29 9.48
CA ALA A 27 -14.86 8.41 9.58
C ALA A 27 -15.18 7.16 8.75
N ARG A 28 -14.36 6.91 7.73
CA ARG A 28 -14.58 5.79 6.83
C ARG A 28 -14.61 4.51 7.65
N ALA A 29 -15.68 3.73 7.53
CA ALA A 29 -15.80 2.48 8.27
C ALA A 29 -14.62 1.56 7.93
N ARG A 30 -13.99 0.98 8.96
CA ARG A 30 -12.91 0.00 8.80
C ARG A 30 -13.41 -1.19 8.00
N LEU A 31 -12.55 -1.78 7.17
CA LEU A 31 -12.91 -2.98 6.41
C LEU A 31 -13.05 -4.17 7.34
N THR A 32 -14.06 -5.00 7.14
CA THR A 32 -14.20 -6.27 7.86
C THR A 32 -12.98 -7.16 7.62
N SER A 33 -12.56 -7.93 8.63
CA SER A 33 -11.48 -8.92 8.45
C SER A 33 -11.79 -9.85 7.27
N GLY A 34 -10.79 -10.09 6.42
CA GLY A 34 -10.90 -10.89 5.21
C GLY A 34 -11.33 -10.12 3.95
N PHE A 35 -11.69 -8.83 4.06
CA PHE A 35 -11.96 -8.02 2.86
C PHE A 35 -10.68 -7.75 2.07
N LEU A 36 -10.79 -7.74 0.75
CA LEU A 36 -9.71 -7.33 -0.14
C LEU A 36 -9.48 -5.83 0.00
N ALA A 37 -8.38 -5.46 0.65
CA ALA A 37 -7.97 -4.07 0.86
C ALA A 37 -7.19 -3.51 -0.33
N GLY A 38 -6.64 -4.37 -1.19
CA GLY A 38 -5.95 -3.96 -2.40
C GLY A 38 -5.18 -5.08 -3.09
N GLN A 39 -4.60 -4.73 -4.22
CA GLN A 39 -3.69 -5.57 -5.00
C GLN A 39 -2.45 -4.77 -5.40
N ALA A 40 -1.35 -5.47 -5.63
CA ALA A 40 -0.09 -4.86 -5.97
C ALA A 40 0.71 -5.69 -6.97
N ALA A 41 1.66 -5.05 -7.64
CA ALA A 41 2.68 -5.66 -8.46
C ALA A 41 4.04 -5.08 -8.11
N GLY A 42 5.10 -5.89 -8.17
CA GLY A 42 6.43 -5.43 -7.76
C GLY A 42 7.57 -6.36 -8.16
N ARG A 43 8.75 -6.03 -7.64
CA ARG A 43 9.95 -6.86 -7.73
C ARG A 43 10.50 -7.13 -6.34
N ALA A 44 10.99 -8.35 -6.17
CA ALA A 44 11.76 -8.79 -5.03
C ALA A 44 13.21 -8.93 -5.48
N VAL A 45 14.14 -8.23 -4.83
CA VAL A 45 15.57 -8.31 -5.12
C VAL A 45 16.24 -9.08 -4.01
N LEU A 46 16.72 -10.27 -4.36
CA LEU A 46 17.55 -11.08 -3.47
C LEU A 46 19.00 -10.69 -3.70
N ALA A 47 19.74 -10.42 -2.63
CA ALA A 47 21.18 -10.24 -2.67
C ALA A 47 21.90 -11.55 -2.30
N GLY A 48 23.17 -11.66 -2.68
CA GLY A 48 23.97 -12.88 -2.47
C GLY A 48 24.25 -13.21 -1.00
N ASP A 49 24.05 -12.25 -0.09
CA ASP A 49 24.16 -12.42 1.35
C ASP A 49 22.86 -12.91 2.01
N GLY A 50 21.80 -13.14 1.22
CA GLY A 50 20.49 -13.57 1.68
C GLY A 50 19.56 -12.44 2.14
N THR A 51 19.95 -11.17 1.92
CA THR A 51 19.06 -10.03 2.15
C THR A 51 18.08 -9.85 1.00
N LEU A 52 16.90 -9.34 1.33
CA LEU A 52 15.77 -9.19 0.43
C LEU A 52 15.23 -7.76 0.53
N ASP A 53 15.05 -7.15 -0.63
CA ASP A 53 14.35 -5.88 -0.78
C ASP A 53 13.11 -6.10 -1.66
N THR A 54 12.01 -5.42 -1.34
CA THR A 54 10.81 -5.44 -2.17
C THR A 54 10.35 -4.03 -2.48
N PHE A 55 9.91 -3.81 -3.72
CA PHE A 55 9.37 -2.53 -4.16
C PHE A 55 8.39 -2.73 -5.31
N GLY A 56 7.48 -1.79 -5.47
CA GLY A 56 6.42 -1.89 -6.48
C GLY A 56 5.33 -0.86 -6.29
N PHE A 57 4.20 -1.10 -6.94
CA PHE A 57 3.05 -0.20 -6.93
C PHE A 57 1.75 -0.96 -6.72
N PHE A 58 0.75 -0.24 -6.23
CA PHE A 58 -0.60 -0.78 -6.08
C PHE A 58 -1.31 -0.81 -7.43
N THR A 59 -2.00 -1.90 -7.72
CA THR A 59 -2.90 -2.04 -8.89
C THR A 59 -4.36 -1.79 -8.53
N SER A 60 -4.69 -1.95 -7.26
CA SER A 60 -5.95 -1.48 -6.68
C SER A 60 -5.77 -1.19 -5.19
N ILE A 61 -6.53 -0.22 -4.68
CA ILE A 61 -6.67 0.07 -3.25
C ILE A 61 -8.14 0.23 -2.95
N GLU A 62 -8.62 -0.35 -1.85
CA GLU A 62 -10.00 -0.19 -1.45
C GLU A 62 -10.36 1.27 -1.24
N GLY A 63 -11.42 1.71 -1.93
CA GLY A 63 -11.83 3.10 -2.01
C GLY A 63 -11.51 3.80 -3.32
N PRO A 64 -10.26 4.16 -3.62
CA PRO A 64 -9.90 4.64 -4.95
C PRO A 64 -10.12 3.58 -6.06
N GLY A 65 -10.16 2.30 -5.70
CA GLY A 65 -10.29 1.18 -6.62
C GLY A 65 -9.08 1.11 -7.56
N THR A 66 -9.35 0.95 -8.86
CA THR A 66 -8.33 0.96 -9.92
C THR A 66 -8.01 2.36 -10.44
N GLN A 67 -8.67 3.40 -9.94
CA GLN A 67 -8.47 4.80 -10.37
C GLN A 67 -7.23 5.43 -9.74
N ILE A 68 -6.17 4.64 -9.57
CA ILE A 68 -4.92 5.03 -8.89
C ILE A 68 -3.78 5.29 -9.87
N PHE A 69 -4.09 5.37 -11.17
CA PHE A 69 -3.15 5.66 -12.24
C PHE A 69 -3.46 7.00 -12.90
N SER A 70 -2.41 7.73 -13.32
CA SER A 70 -2.51 8.94 -14.15
C SER A 70 -2.65 8.64 -15.65
N GLY A 71 -2.55 7.37 -16.05
CA GLY A 71 -2.60 6.90 -17.44
C GLY A 71 -2.72 5.38 -17.52
N ALA A 72 -2.18 4.76 -18.58
CA ALA A 72 -2.14 3.31 -18.71
C ALA A 72 -1.41 2.66 -17.52
N PRO A 73 -1.92 1.57 -16.91
CA PRO A 73 -1.33 0.97 -15.72
C PRO A 73 0.14 0.59 -15.89
N SER A 74 1.02 1.22 -15.12
CA SER A 74 2.46 0.95 -15.07
C SER A 74 3.08 1.59 -13.82
N GLU A 75 4.34 1.27 -13.52
CA GLU A 75 5.10 1.96 -12.49
C GLU A 75 5.21 3.47 -12.75
N LYS A 76 5.24 3.87 -14.04
CA LYS A 76 5.38 5.28 -14.43
C LYS A 76 4.12 6.10 -14.21
N THR A 77 2.97 5.45 -14.02
CA THR A 77 1.67 6.13 -13.89
C THR A 77 1.01 5.88 -12.54
N ALA A 78 1.58 5.05 -11.67
CA ALA A 78 0.97 4.67 -10.39
C ALA A 78 1.17 5.74 -9.31
N HIS A 79 0.07 6.27 -8.77
CA HIS A 79 0.13 7.26 -7.69
C HIS A 79 0.55 6.67 -6.35
N PHE A 80 0.47 5.35 -6.16
CA PHE A 80 0.76 4.69 -4.90
C PHE A 80 1.83 3.63 -5.09
N THR A 81 2.97 3.84 -4.43
CA THR A 81 4.12 2.95 -4.48
C THR A 81 4.47 2.45 -3.10
N PHE A 82 5.27 1.40 -3.02
CA PHE A 82 5.75 0.88 -1.76
C PHE A 82 7.19 0.40 -1.86
N ARG A 83 7.84 0.34 -0.70
CA ARG A 83 9.17 -0.25 -0.56
C ARG A 83 9.39 -0.80 0.84
N ALA A 84 10.06 -1.94 0.91
CA ALA A 84 10.66 -2.49 2.11
C ALA A 84 12.09 -2.94 1.82
N THR A 85 12.97 -2.74 2.79
CA THR A 85 14.38 -3.12 2.70
C THR A 85 14.82 -3.83 3.96
N GLY A 86 15.99 -4.48 3.91
CA GLY A 86 16.61 -5.05 5.10
C GLY A 86 15.87 -6.28 5.64
N MET A 87 15.18 -7.01 4.78
CA MET A 87 14.66 -8.34 5.12
C MET A 87 15.76 -9.38 4.94
N ARG A 88 15.67 -10.50 5.65
CA ARG A 88 16.54 -11.65 5.49
C ARG A 88 15.73 -12.93 5.41
N MET A 89 16.11 -13.77 4.45
CA MET A 89 15.57 -15.11 4.29
C MET A 89 16.37 -16.08 5.17
N THR A 90 15.70 -16.78 6.08
CA THR A 90 16.31 -17.84 6.88
C THR A 90 15.72 -19.19 6.46
N PRO A 91 16.54 -20.12 5.92
CA PRO A 91 16.04 -21.42 5.47
C PRO A 91 15.37 -22.23 6.59
N LEU A 92 14.22 -22.80 6.27
CA LEU A 92 13.56 -23.87 7.00
C LEU A 92 13.73 -25.15 6.17
N PHE A 93 14.62 -26.04 6.60
CA PHE A 93 14.85 -27.28 5.89
C PHE A 93 13.72 -28.26 6.17
N ASN A 94 12.88 -28.50 5.16
CA ASN A 94 11.78 -29.47 5.21
C ASN A 94 11.79 -30.37 3.96
N ALA A 95 12.61 -31.42 4.01
CA ALA A 95 12.57 -32.61 3.14
C ALA A 95 12.23 -32.38 1.64
N GLY A 96 12.89 -31.40 0.99
CA GLY A 96 12.83 -31.20 -0.48
C GLY A 96 12.07 -29.96 -0.96
N ILE A 97 11.36 -29.25 -0.07
CA ILE A 97 10.75 -27.95 -0.37
C ILE A 97 11.59 -26.85 0.28
N PHE A 98 11.94 -25.82 -0.49
CA PHE A 98 12.64 -24.65 0.05
C PHE A 98 11.64 -23.75 0.77
N GLN A 99 11.62 -23.84 2.09
CA GLN A 99 10.83 -22.94 2.94
C GLN A 99 11.77 -21.95 3.63
N PHE A 100 11.29 -20.75 3.89
CA PHE A 100 12.04 -19.71 4.58
C PHE A 100 11.14 -18.96 5.55
N THR A 101 11.69 -18.61 6.71
CA THR A 101 11.15 -17.48 7.48
C THR A 101 11.74 -16.19 6.94
N ILE A 102 10.94 -15.13 6.97
CA ILE A 102 11.37 -13.79 6.62
C ILE A 102 11.39 -12.96 7.89
N GLY A 103 12.55 -12.43 8.20
CA GLY A 103 12.79 -11.58 9.37
C GLY A 103 13.67 -10.40 9.02
N PRO A 104 14.07 -9.60 10.00
CA PRO A 104 14.97 -8.49 9.76
C PRO A 104 16.41 -8.97 9.56
N ALA A 105 17.15 -8.28 8.69
CA ALA A 105 18.55 -8.60 8.39
C ALA A 105 19.52 -8.20 9.51
N SER A 106 19.15 -7.20 10.31
CA SER A 106 19.82 -6.80 11.54
C SER A 106 18.79 -6.77 12.67
N GLY A 107 19.18 -6.59 13.94
CA GLY A 107 18.25 -6.58 15.08
C GLY A 107 17.16 -5.48 15.08
N ALA A 108 16.98 -4.75 13.96
CA ALA A 108 15.92 -3.80 13.71
C ALA A 108 14.62 -4.49 13.27
N GLU A 109 13.54 -3.72 13.11
CA GLU A 109 12.26 -4.21 12.59
C GLU A 109 12.22 -4.17 11.06
N VAL A 110 11.42 -5.02 10.41
CA VAL A 110 11.12 -4.88 8.98
C VAL A 110 9.92 -3.95 8.80
N LEU A 111 10.14 -2.84 8.11
CA LEU A 111 9.12 -1.86 7.80
C LEU A 111 8.78 -1.84 6.31
N TYR A 112 7.48 -1.81 6.03
CA TYR A 112 6.89 -1.63 4.72
C TYR A 112 6.35 -0.21 4.62
N HIS A 113 6.94 0.58 3.74
CA HIS A 113 6.58 1.97 3.55
C HIS A 113 5.72 2.14 2.30
N VAL A 114 4.66 2.93 2.40
CA VAL A 114 3.77 3.28 1.29
C VAL A 114 3.87 4.77 1.00
N TYR A 115 4.04 5.11 -0.26
CA TYR A 115 4.29 6.46 -0.74
C TYR A 115 3.21 6.91 -1.71
N PHE A 116 2.86 8.19 -1.64
CA PHE A 116 1.99 8.89 -2.58
C PHE A 116 2.81 9.76 -3.52
N ASN A 117 2.59 9.57 -4.83
CA ASN A 117 3.25 10.27 -5.92
C ASN A 117 2.23 11.15 -6.63
N ALA A 118 2.27 12.47 -6.41
CA ALA A 118 1.40 13.40 -7.12
C ALA A 118 1.66 13.38 -8.63
N ASN A 119 2.94 13.27 -9.01
CA ASN A 119 3.41 13.14 -10.38
C ASN A 119 4.21 11.83 -10.50
N PRO A 120 3.57 10.69 -10.83
CA PRO A 120 4.24 9.40 -10.88
C PRO A 120 5.26 9.33 -12.02
N ASN A 121 6.40 8.68 -11.76
CA ASN A 121 7.48 8.46 -12.74
C ASN A 121 8.48 7.39 -12.21
N GLN A 122 7.98 6.37 -11.53
CA GLN A 122 8.83 5.33 -10.95
C GLN A 122 9.45 4.46 -12.04
N ASP A 123 10.53 3.76 -11.68
CA ASP A 123 11.30 2.95 -12.61
C ASP A 123 11.83 1.70 -11.90
N PHE A 124 11.46 0.52 -12.40
CA PHE A 124 11.95 -0.76 -11.89
C PHE A 124 13.47 -0.97 -12.09
N HIS A 125 14.12 -0.19 -12.93
CA HIS A 125 15.59 -0.15 -13.07
C HIS A 125 16.26 0.78 -12.04
N ARG A 126 15.48 1.59 -11.33
CA ARG A 126 15.93 2.47 -10.24
C ARG A 126 15.07 2.23 -8.99
N PRO A 127 15.35 1.18 -8.21
CA PRO A 127 14.53 0.80 -7.04
C PRO A 127 14.24 1.95 -6.06
N ASP A 128 15.18 2.89 -5.94
CA ASP A 128 15.02 4.06 -5.07
C ASP A 128 13.87 4.99 -5.46
N SER A 129 13.49 5.00 -6.75
CA SER A 129 12.40 5.84 -7.24
C SER A 129 11.04 5.52 -6.60
N PHE A 130 10.84 4.30 -6.11
CA PHE A 130 9.60 3.86 -5.44
C PHE A 130 9.39 4.51 -4.08
N SER A 131 10.41 5.17 -3.55
CA SER A 131 10.39 5.94 -2.29
C SER A 131 10.46 7.46 -2.50
N ASP A 132 10.45 7.97 -3.74
CA ASP A 132 10.57 9.41 -4.03
C ASP A 132 9.32 10.23 -3.62
N GLY A 133 8.19 9.55 -3.41
CA GLY A 133 6.92 10.17 -3.05
C GLY A 133 6.82 10.60 -1.58
N ARG A 134 5.67 11.15 -1.21
CA ARG A 134 5.35 11.44 0.20
C ARG A 134 5.03 10.14 0.92
N LEU A 135 5.70 9.83 2.03
CA LEU A 135 5.33 8.71 2.90
C LEU A 135 3.92 8.93 3.48
N ILE A 136 3.02 7.95 3.29
CA ILE A 136 1.62 8.04 3.72
C ILE A 136 1.18 6.89 4.64
N ALA A 137 1.93 5.79 4.68
CA ALA A 137 1.70 4.73 5.65
C ALA A 137 2.97 3.91 5.90
N THR A 138 3.08 3.40 7.12
CA THR A 138 4.12 2.45 7.52
C THR A 138 3.47 1.24 8.15
N TYR A 139 3.88 0.06 7.71
CA TYR A 139 3.46 -1.21 8.28
C TYR A 139 4.68 -1.98 8.78
N LYS A 140 4.57 -2.58 9.97
CA LYS A 140 5.59 -3.46 10.54
C LYS A 140 5.27 -4.91 10.22
N VAL A 141 6.21 -5.64 9.67
CA VAL A 141 6.06 -7.10 9.46
C VAL A 141 6.10 -7.80 10.82
N ARG A 142 5.06 -8.56 11.14
CA ARG A 142 4.97 -9.34 12.39
C ARG A 142 5.49 -10.76 12.22
N SER A 143 5.12 -11.40 11.12
CA SER A 143 5.53 -12.75 10.76
C SER A 143 5.40 -12.91 9.27
N ALA A 144 6.36 -13.57 8.64
CA ALA A 144 6.32 -13.83 7.22
C ALA A 144 7.09 -15.10 6.85
N GLY A 145 6.61 -15.78 5.82
CA GLY A 145 7.21 -17.00 5.30
C GLY A 145 7.16 -17.02 3.78
N LEU A 146 8.12 -17.74 3.20
CA LEU A 146 8.24 -17.97 1.76
C LEU A 146 8.37 -19.47 1.51
N THR A 147 7.59 -19.97 0.55
CA THR A 147 7.80 -21.27 -0.06
C THR A 147 8.28 -21.06 -1.49
N LEU A 148 9.37 -21.71 -1.86
CA LEU A 148 9.94 -21.69 -3.20
C LEU A 148 9.95 -23.10 -3.77
N ILE A 149 9.31 -23.27 -4.93
CA ILE A 149 9.43 -24.43 -5.78
C ILE A 149 10.29 -24.01 -6.98
N PRO A 150 11.57 -24.41 -7.04
CA PRO A 150 12.50 -23.93 -8.06
C PRO A 150 11.99 -24.11 -9.48
N GLY A 151 12.10 -23.07 -10.29
CA GLY A 151 11.63 -23.04 -11.69
C GLY A 151 10.11 -23.08 -11.89
N VAL A 152 9.32 -23.14 -10.82
CA VAL A 152 7.85 -23.20 -10.89
C VAL A 152 7.23 -21.94 -10.32
N VAL A 153 7.32 -21.74 -9.00
CA VAL A 153 6.63 -20.65 -8.30
C VAL A 153 7.34 -20.32 -6.99
N PHE A 154 7.24 -19.08 -6.54
CA PHE A 154 7.36 -18.77 -5.12
C PHE A 154 6.06 -18.21 -4.59
N GLN A 155 5.77 -18.54 -3.34
CA GLN A 155 4.61 -18.08 -2.61
C GLN A 155 5.06 -17.51 -1.28
N TYR A 156 4.63 -16.29 -0.98
CA TYR A 156 4.90 -15.63 0.29
C TYR A 156 3.58 -15.32 0.98
N SER A 157 3.61 -15.42 2.30
CA SER A 157 2.53 -14.96 3.17
C SER A 157 3.14 -14.23 4.35
N GLY A 158 2.61 -13.05 4.65
CA GLY A 158 3.02 -12.28 5.81
C GLY A 158 1.87 -11.52 6.45
N THR A 159 1.98 -11.30 7.75
CA THR A 159 1.07 -10.46 8.53
C THR A 159 1.80 -9.20 8.97
N TYR A 160 1.12 -8.07 8.81
CA TYR A 160 1.67 -6.74 9.00
C TYR A 160 0.75 -5.94 9.91
N GLU A 161 1.33 -5.12 10.76
CA GLU A 161 0.62 -4.23 11.68
C GLU A 161 0.80 -2.79 11.23
N ALA A 162 -0.27 -2.00 11.20
CA ALA A 162 -0.16 -0.58 10.89
C ALA A 162 0.60 0.15 12.01
N VAL A 163 1.65 0.89 11.65
CA VAL A 163 2.47 1.68 12.59
C VAL A 163 2.08 3.14 12.54
N SER A 164 1.94 3.67 11.31
CA SER A 164 1.53 5.05 11.08
C SER A 164 0.78 5.19 9.77
N GLY A 165 -0.07 6.20 9.69
CA GLY A 165 -0.75 6.60 8.47
C GLY A 165 -1.07 8.09 8.48
N SER A 166 -0.95 8.70 7.31
CA SER A 166 -1.26 10.10 7.08
C SER A 166 -2.46 10.19 6.16
N GLU A 167 -3.38 11.10 6.47
CA GLU A 167 -4.50 11.40 5.58
C GLU A 167 -4.00 12.17 4.36
N ILE A 168 -4.53 11.80 3.19
CA ILE A 168 -4.28 12.50 1.94
C ILE A 168 -5.60 12.76 1.22
N ASN A 169 -5.65 13.84 0.44
CA ASN A 169 -6.72 14.04 -0.52
C ASN A 169 -6.29 13.42 -1.85
N PHE A 170 -7.03 12.42 -2.29
CA PHE A 170 -6.84 11.80 -3.59
C PHE A 170 -8.16 11.79 -4.35
N ARG A 171 -8.19 12.48 -5.50
CA ARG A 171 -9.40 12.62 -6.34
C ARG A 171 -10.64 12.99 -5.53
N GLU A 172 -10.51 14.05 -4.73
CA GLU A 172 -11.57 14.62 -3.87
C GLU A 172 -12.02 13.75 -2.69
N ALA A 173 -11.38 12.59 -2.47
CA ALA A 173 -11.63 11.74 -1.30
C ALA A 173 -10.46 11.79 -0.31
N ALA A 174 -10.79 11.89 0.98
CA ALA A 174 -9.83 11.66 2.05
C ALA A 174 -9.48 10.15 2.11
N LEU A 175 -8.19 9.85 2.09
CA LEU A 175 -7.65 8.50 2.15
C LEU A 175 -6.60 8.41 3.25
N ASN A 176 -6.79 7.47 4.18
CA ASN A 176 -5.79 7.09 5.16
C ASN A 176 -5.67 5.56 5.17
N LEU A 177 -4.55 5.03 4.69
CA LEU A 177 -4.37 3.59 4.53
C LEU A 177 -4.27 2.85 5.87
N ALA A 178 -3.71 3.49 6.91
CA ALA A 178 -3.65 2.89 8.24
C ALA A 178 -5.02 2.86 8.94
N ALA A 179 -5.99 3.65 8.46
CA ALA A 179 -7.35 3.62 8.97
C ALA A 179 -8.20 2.50 8.34
N ILE A 180 -7.70 1.81 7.30
CA ILE A 180 -8.44 0.76 6.59
C ILE A 180 -8.60 -0.49 7.47
N SER A 181 -7.55 -0.88 8.20
CA SER A 181 -7.55 -2.01 9.15
C SER A 181 -6.40 -1.88 10.17
N ASP A 182 -6.50 -2.60 11.29
CA ASP A 182 -5.42 -2.63 12.30
C ASP A 182 -4.17 -3.38 11.80
N ALA A 183 -4.42 -4.42 11.02
CA ALA A 183 -3.41 -5.28 10.44
C ALA A 183 -3.82 -5.66 9.02
N ILE A 184 -2.87 -6.16 8.24
CA ILE A 184 -3.11 -6.73 6.92
C ILE A 184 -2.39 -8.07 6.79
N THR A 185 -2.97 -8.95 6.00
CA THR A 185 -2.29 -10.13 5.47
C THR A 185 -1.94 -9.86 4.02
N VAL A 186 -0.67 -10.06 3.67
CA VAL A 186 -0.17 -9.95 2.30
C VAL A 186 0.20 -11.33 1.82
N THR A 187 -0.44 -11.76 0.73
CA THR A 187 -0.03 -12.93 -0.03
C THR A 187 0.53 -12.48 -1.36
N LEU A 188 1.68 -13.02 -1.76
CA LEU A 188 2.26 -12.71 -3.06
C LEU A 188 2.78 -13.96 -3.75
N SER A 189 2.77 -13.92 -5.08
CA SER A 189 3.24 -15.00 -5.93
C SER A 189 3.97 -14.45 -7.15
N GLY A 190 4.99 -15.16 -7.58
CA GLY A 190 5.72 -14.87 -8.81
C GLY A 190 6.38 -16.14 -9.38
N PRO A 191 7.06 -16.01 -10.54
CA PRO A 191 7.71 -17.15 -11.18
C PRO A 191 8.82 -17.69 -10.28
N GLY A 192 8.91 -19.01 -10.19
CA GLY A 192 9.97 -19.66 -9.43
C GLY A 192 11.35 -19.35 -10.02
N ILE A 193 12.32 -19.13 -9.15
CA ILE A 193 13.72 -18.95 -9.55
C ILE A 193 14.31 -20.33 -9.85
N PRO A 194 15.03 -20.54 -10.96
CA PRO A 194 15.76 -21.79 -11.20
C PRO A 194 16.69 -22.12 -10.03
N ALA A 195 16.83 -23.41 -9.67
CA ALA A 195 17.62 -23.83 -8.51
C ALA A 195 19.07 -23.29 -8.53
N ALA A 196 19.69 -23.23 -9.71
CA ALA A 196 21.03 -22.70 -9.92
C ALA A 196 21.15 -21.17 -9.70
N GLU A 197 20.03 -20.47 -9.66
CA GLU A 197 19.95 -19.01 -9.52
C GLU A 197 19.45 -18.56 -8.14
N VAL A 198 18.97 -19.49 -7.29
CA VAL A 198 18.48 -19.17 -5.93
C VAL A 198 19.56 -18.52 -5.05
N THR A 199 20.83 -18.81 -5.30
CA THR A 199 21.97 -18.22 -4.58
C THR A 199 22.57 -17.01 -5.28
N ARG A 200 22.05 -16.63 -6.45
CA ARG A 200 22.55 -15.49 -7.22
C ARG A 200 21.71 -14.24 -6.94
N PRO A 201 22.33 -13.06 -6.88
CA PRO A 201 21.58 -11.83 -6.84
C PRO A 201 20.66 -11.72 -8.05
N GLY A 202 19.40 -11.33 -7.82
CA GLY A 202 18.42 -11.27 -8.90
C GLY A 202 17.14 -10.56 -8.50
N ALA A 203 16.46 -9.99 -9.49
CA ALA A 203 15.17 -9.34 -9.33
C ALA A 203 14.06 -10.22 -9.92
N VAL A 204 13.05 -10.55 -9.12
CA VAL A 204 11.94 -11.42 -9.54
C VAL A 204 10.62 -10.66 -9.46
N PRO A 205 9.80 -10.63 -10.53
CA PRO A 205 8.51 -9.98 -10.47
C PRO A 205 7.52 -10.76 -9.60
N TYR A 206 6.55 -10.08 -9.01
CA TYR A 206 5.41 -10.71 -8.34
C TYR A 206 4.14 -9.88 -8.46
N THR A 207 3.02 -10.55 -8.17
CA THR A 207 1.75 -9.91 -7.83
C THR A 207 1.39 -10.24 -6.39
N ALA A 208 0.64 -9.35 -5.75
CA ALA A 208 0.24 -9.48 -4.35
C ALA A 208 -1.24 -9.16 -4.16
N SER A 209 -1.86 -9.84 -3.19
CA SER A 209 -3.18 -9.55 -2.67
C SER A 209 -3.06 -9.16 -1.19
N ILE A 210 -3.84 -8.16 -0.80
CA ILE A 210 -3.78 -7.56 0.53
C ILE A 210 -5.17 -7.68 1.16
N LEU A 211 -5.24 -8.39 2.28
CA LEU A 211 -6.48 -8.61 3.02
C LEU A 211 -6.45 -7.83 4.32
N ALA A 212 -7.56 -7.14 4.62
CA ALA A 212 -7.76 -6.47 5.90
C ALA A 212 -7.86 -7.48 7.03
N VAL A 213 -7.27 -7.15 8.18
CA VAL A 213 -7.41 -7.89 9.44
C VAL A 213 -7.68 -6.88 10.54
N ASN A 214 -8.88 -6.94 11.13
CA ASN A 214 -9.20 -6.20 12.34
C ASN A 214 -9.01 -7.10 13.55
N ARG A 215 -8.58 -6.50 14.66
CA ARG A 215 -8.68 -7.18 15.95
C ARG A 215 -10.18 -7.37 16.25
N GLN A 216 -10.60 -8.59 16.56
CA GLN A 216 -11.92 -8.78 17.15
C GLN A 216 -11.92 -8.02 18.48
N ALA A 217 -12.97 -7.24 18.73
CA ALA A 217 -13.19 -6.67 20.05
C ALA A 217 -13.28 -7.85 21.04
N PRO A 218 -12.60 -7.78 22.20
CA PRO A 218 -12.68 -8.82 23.22
C PRO A 218 -14.11 -9.02 23.73
#